data_AF-A0A7Y2BYR6-F1
#
_entry.id   AF-A0A7Y2BYR6-F1
#
_cell.length_a   1.000
_cell.length_b   1.000
_cell.length_c   1.000
_cell.angle_alpha   90.00
_cell.angle_beta   90.00
_cell.angle_gamma   90.00
#
_symmetry.space_group_name_H-M   'P 1'
#
loop_
_entity.id
_entity.type
_entity.pdbx_description
1 polymer ?
#
loop_
_entity_poly.entity_id
_entity_poly.type
_entity_poly.pdbx_seq_one_letter_code
_entity_poly.pdbx_strand_id
1 'polypeptide(L)'
;MSRIEFLKGIDLILSRDLAPMFRADAEAALKSLALKSYYIPQEINLISVLDVNNCLTLSDKSQLIETLIPKYKQDETDTHILETLLMLAHPVKEDALNILNNFNHERIYICLKSLISKSKKELVQFYIDPKTIGFDMNLKVLRLLLAANDQDYDRTTKIINSIKHLEVPILELKSVLSDINDTYFIRYFKTIEKWINKQQFDIRSTLHARAQQYEKLVEILEEQNDIEWVQIYDELLLEQGYKNEIGHLYFTIAESFISQHIGRKAGAFLEKMNSRLIHLQQHRILDSIQEKLYQKFSHRKSIKSILQ
;
A
#
# COMPACT_ATOMS: atom_id res chain seq x y z
N MET A 1 34.64 -0.98 4.72
CA MET A 1 33.60 -1.94 5.15
C MET A 1 32.45 -1.12 5.69
N SER A 2 31.28 -1.19 5.06
CA SER A 2 30.12 -0.44 5.51
C SER A 2 29.59 -1.03 6.82
N ARG A 3 29.01 -0.21 7.70
CA ARG A 3 28.45 -0.68 8.98
C ARG A 3 27.38 -1.77 8.79
N ILE A 4 26.64 -1.70 7.69
CA ILE A 4 25.64 -2.69 7.32
C ILE A 4 26.32 -4.04 7.02
N GLU A 5 27.45 -4.06 6.31
CA GLU A 5 28.23 -5.28 6.10
C GLU A 5 28.74 -5.86 7.41
N PHE A 6 29.17 -5.01 8.34
CA PHE A 6 29.60 -5.45 9.67
C PHE A 6 28.45 -6.10 10.45
N LEU A 7 27.27 -5.48 10.49
CA LEU A 7 26.09 -6.05 11.17
C LEU A 7 25.60 -7.35 10.51
N LYS A 8 25.62 -7.43 9.19
CA LYS A 8 25.35 -8.69 8.46
C LYS A 8 26.37 -9.78 8.79
N GLY A 9 27.64 -9.41 8.95
CA GLY A 9 28.69 -10.33 9.41
C GLY A 9 28.43 -10.85 10.82
N ILE A 10 28.03 -9.97 11.75
CA ILE A 10 27.66 -10.37 13.12
C ILE A 10 26.47 -11.33 13.09
N ASP A 11 25.41 -11.01 12.35
CA ASP A 11 24.22 -11.86 12.24
C ASP A 11 24.56 -13.25 11.69
N LEU A 12 25.43 -13.32 10.66
CA LEU A 12 25.94 -14.58 10.12
C LEU A 12 26.76 -15.37 11.16
N ILE A 13 27.52 -14.70 12.02
CA ILE A 13 28.31 -15.36 13.06
C ILE A 13 27.37 -15.93 14.14
N LEU A 14 26.42 -15.13 14.63
CA LEU A 14 25.51 -15.52 15.72
C LEU A 14 24.50 -16.62 15.30
N SER A 15 24.15 -16.67 14.02
CA SER A 15 23.26 -17.69 13.45
C SER A 15 23.94 -19.05 13.21
N ARG A 16 25.28 -19.12 13.29
CA ARG A 16 26.03 -20.37 13.13
C ARG A 16 26.17 -21.13 14.44
N ASP A 17 26.36 -22.44 14.30
CA ASP A 17 26.69 -23.31 15.42
C ASP A 17 28.16 -23.09 15.83
N LEU A 18 28.36 -22.14 16.75
CA LEU A 18 29.65 -21.78 17.31
C LEU A 18 29.94 -22.59 18.57
N ALA A 19 31.22 -22.82 18.86
CA ALA A 19 31.65 -23.42 20.12
C ALA A 19 31.06 -22.63 21.31
N PRO A 20 30.45 -23.29 22.32
CA PRO A 20 29.65 -22.61 23.35
C PRO A 20 30.36 -21.46 24.08
N MET A 21 31.64 -21.65 24.40
CA MET A 21 32.45 -20.64 25.09
C MET A 21 32.73 -19.42 24.20
N PHE A 22 33.04 -19.64 22.91
CA PHE A 22 33.25 -18.55 21.96
C PHE A 22 31.95 -17.77 21.71
N ARG A 23 30.81 -18.47 21.62
CA ARG A 23 29.49 -17.84 21.52
C ARG A 23 29.20 -16.95 22.72
N ALA A 24 29.40 -17.46 23.93
CA ALA A 24 29.15 -16.71 25.16
C ALA A 24 30.01 -15.42 25.24
N ASP A 25 31.31 -15.50 24.91
CA ASP A 25 32.21 -14.35 24.92
C ASP A 25 31.81 -13.30 23.87
N ALA A 26 31.46 -13.74 22.66
CA ALA A 26 31.01 -12.86 21.59
C ALA A 26 29.69 -12.16 21.96
N GLU A 27 28.71 -12.91 22.49
CA GLU A 27 27.44 -12.34 22.94
C GLU A 27 27.65 -11.33 24.07
N ALA A 28 28.50 -11.63 25.06
CA ALA A 28 28.80 -10.71 26.16
C ALA A 28 29.43 -9.40 25.67
N ALA A 29 30.39 -9.49 24.74
CA ALA A 29 31.03 -8.31 24.15
C ALA A 29 30.03 -7.45 23.37
N LEU A 30 29.20 -8.07 22.52
CA LEU A 30 28.20 -7.37 21.71
C LEU A 30 27.09 -6.76 22.58
N LYS A 31 26.63 -7.46 23.62
CA LYS A 31 25.68 -6.93 24.61
C LYS A 31 26.25 -5.71 25.33
N SER A 32 27.49 -5.81 25.83
CA SER A 32 28.14 -4.66 26.46
C SER A 32 28.24 -3.48 25.51
N LEU A 33 28.43 -3.71 24.21
CA LEU A 33 28.46 -2.65 23.22
C LEU A 33 27.08 -2.05 23.00
N ALA A 34 26.03 -2.87 22.87
CA ALA A 34 24.65 -2.39 22.73
C ALA A 34 24.19 -1.54 23.94
N LEU A 35 24.53 -1.95 25.16
CA LEU A 35 24.19 -1.24 26.39
C LEU A 35 24.99 0.05 26.59
N LYS A 36 26.26 0.10 26.13
CA LYS A 36 27.13 1.28 26.28
C LYS A 36 27.07 2.27 25.12
N SER A 37 26.60 1.86 23.94
CA SER A 37 26.73 2.64 22.72
C SER A 37 25.61 3.67 22.52
N TYR A 38 25.96 4.74 21.80
CA TYR A 38 25.00 5.59 21.11
C TYR A 38 24.27 4.72 20.09
N TYR A 39 23.10 4.20 20.47
CA TYR A 39 22.13 3.66 19.53
C TYR A 39 22.02 4.60 18.31
N ILE A 40 22.24 4.04 17.12
CA ILE A 40 22.08 4.79 15.88
C ILE A 40 20.83 4.22 15.21
N PRO A 41 19.82 5.06 15.01
CA PRO A 41 18.54 4.63 14.46
C PRO A 41 18.68 4.23 12.99
N GLN A 42 18.63 2.93 12.74
CA GLN A 42 18.60 2.34 11.41
C GLN A 42 17.76 1.07 11.44
N GLU A 43 17.25 0.69 10.27
CA GLU A 43 16.47 -0.54 10.07
C GLU A 43 17.20 -1.79 10.60
N ILE A 44 18.49 -1.93 10.28
CA ILE A 44 19.36 -2.97 10.85
C ILE A 44 20.24 -2.28 11.88
N ASN A 45 20.11 -2.70 13.13
CA ASN A 45 20.90 -2.18 14.23
C ASN A 45 21.36 -3.34 15.12
N LEU A 46 22.36 -3.09 15.98
CA LEU A 46 22.94 -4.16 16.79
C LEU A 46 21.91 -4.76 17.76
N ILE A 47 21.01 -3.95 18.31
CA ILE A 47 19.99 -4.42 19.25
C ILE A 47 19.06 -5.40 18.53
N SER A 48 18.58 -5.06 17.32
CA SER A 48 17.69 -5.95 16.56
C SER A 48 18.38 -7.24 16.15
N VAL A 49 19.67 -7.21 15.79
CA VAL A 49 20.47 -8.42 15.50
C VAL A 49 20.61 -9.31 16.73
N LEU A 50 20.92 -8.73 17.89
CA LEU A 50 21.04 -9.49 19.15
C LEU A 50 19.70 -10.08 19.61
N ASP A 51 18.61 -9.34 19.45
CA ASP A 51 17.28 -9.79 19.82
C ASP A 51 16.81 -10.97 18.96
N VAL A 52 17.00 -10.88 17.63
CA VAL A 52 16.63 -11.95 16.68
C VAL A 52 17.39 -13.25 16.94
N ASN A 53 18.65 -13.16 17.40
CA ASN A 53 19.47 -14.32 17.72
C ASN A 53 19.29 -14.82 19.17
N ASN A 54 18.26 -14.34 19.89
CA ASN A 54 17.97 -14.69 21.28
C ASN A 54 19.13 -14.43 22.24
N CYS A 55 20.00 -13.47 21.93
CA CYS A 55 21.11 -13.14 22.82
C CYS A 55 20.59 -12.37 24.04
N LEU A 56 19.57 -11.51 23.90
CA LEU A 56 19.09 -10.63 24.98
C LEU A 56 18.16 -11.36 25.96
N THR A 57 18.45 -11.24 27.26
CA THR A 57 17.52 -11.66 28.33
C THR A 57 16.41 -10.62 28.53
N LEU A 58 15.33 -10.98 29.22
CA LEU A 58 14.27 -10.02 29.55
C LEU A 58 14.79 -8.80 30.32
N SER A 59 15.72 -9.01 31.26
CA SER A 59 16.37 -7.91 31.99
C SER A 59 17.17 -7.00 31.07
N ASP A 60 17.89 -7.55 30.10
CA ASP A 60 18.65 -6.76 29.11
C ASP A 60 17.69 -5.91 28.27
N LYS A 61 16.55 -6.48 27.86
CA LYS A 61 15.54 -5.76 27.07
C LYS A 61 14.94 -4.58 27.83
N SER A 62 14.53 -4.78 29.09
CA SER A 62 13.96 -3.69 29.90
C SER A 62 14.98 -2.56 30.13
N GLN A 63 16.26 -2.88 30.38
CA GLN A 63 17.32 -1.86 30.50
C GLN A 63 17.53 -1.08 29.19
N LEU A 64 17.49 -1.75 28.03
CA LEU A 64 17.58 -1.10 26.73
C LEU A 64 16.37 -0.20 26.48
N ILE A 65 15.16 -0.61 26.87
CA ILE A 65 13.94 0.22 26.78
C ILE A 65 14.10 1.51 27.58
N GLU A 66 14.52 1.42 28.85
CA GLU A 66 14.78 2.59 29.69
C GLU A 66 15.82 3.54 29.09
N THR A 67 16.82 3.00 28.39
CA THR A 67 17.87 3.78 27.74
C THR A 67 17.41 4.44 26.42
N LEU A 68 16.50 3.79 25.69
CA LEU A 68 16.04 4.24 24.38
C LEU A 68 14.88 5.24 24.45
N ILE A 69 13.99 5.14 25.45
CA ILE A 69 12.85 6.07 25.62
C ILE A 69 13.31 7.55 25.68
N PRO A 70 14.33 7.94 26.48
CA PRO A 70 14.81 9.31 26.50
C PRO A 70 15.39 9.78 25.16
N LYS A 71 16.03 8.88 24.41
CA LYS A 71 16.63 9.19 23.09
C LYS A 71 15.55 9.49 22.05
N TYR A 72 14.46 8.72 22.03
CA TYR A 72 13.33 9.05 21.17
C TYR A 72 12.69 10.39 21.53
N LYS A 73 12.56 10.72 22.82
CA LYS A 73 11.99 12.02 23.24
C LYS A 73 12.83 13.23 22.79
N GLN A 74 14.11 13.03 22.47
CA GLN A 74 14.99 14.08 21.93
C GLN A 74 14.81 14.28 20.42
N ASP A 75 14.46 13.21 19.69
CA ASP A 75 14.15 13.24 18.26
C ASP A 75 12.92 12.37 17.99
N GLU A 76 11.76 12.97 18.24
CA GLU A 76 10.49 12.28 18.14
C GLU A 76 10.15 11.80 16.71
N THR A 77 10.91 12.23 15.69
CA THR A 77 10.63 11.86 14.30
C THR A 77 11.15 10.48 13.92
N ASP A 78 11.98 9.88 14.77
CA ASP A 78 12.69 8.66 14.42
C ASP A 78 11.88 7.38 14.66
N THR A 79 11.34 6.84 13.56
CA THR A 79 10.53 5.61 13.54
C THR A 79 11.34 4.35 13.88
N HIS A 80 12.65 4.33 13.66
CA HIS A 80 13.48 3.15 13.92
C HIS A 80 13.70 2.91 15.42
N ILE A 81 13.77 3.97 16.24
CA ILE A 81 13.82 3.80 17.70
C ILE A 81 12.52 3.17 18.19
N LEU A 82 11.37 3.68 17.73
CA LEU A 82 10.06 3.18 18.14
C LEU A 82 9.85 1.73 17.69
N GLU A 83 10.25 1.37 16.47
CA GLU A 83 10.25 -0.03 16.03
C GLU A 83 11.09 -0.93 16.94
N THR A 84 12.30 -0.50 17.29
CA THR A 84 13.19 -1.25 18.18
C THR A 84 12.61 -1.38 19.59
N LEU A 85 11.98 -0.32 20.11
CA LEU A 85 11.27 -0.35 21.39
C LEU A 85 10.12 -1.37 21.36
N LEU A 86 9.29 -1.37 20.31
CA LEU A 86 8.19 -2.33 20.14
C LEU A 86 8.71 -3.78 20.05
N MET A 87 9.87 -3.99 19.42
CA MET A 87 10.53 -5.30 19.40
C MET A 87 10.99 -5.75 20.77
N LEU A 88 11.69 -4.88 21.51
CA LEU A 88 12.23 -5.21 22.82
C LEU A 88 11.14 -5.51 23.85
N ALA A 89 10.02 -4.78 23.79
CA ALA A 89 8.93 -4.98 24.73
C ALA A 89 8.15 -6.28 24.49
N HIS A 90 8.29 -6.93 23.34
CA HIS A 90 7.71 -8.25 23.13
C HIS A 90 8.55 -9.34 23.86
N PRO A 91 7.93 -10.26 24.63
CA PRO A 91 6.48 -10.44 24.88
C PRO A 91 5.99 -9.86 26.24
N VAL A 92 6.72 -8.93 26.84
CA VAL A 92 6.45 -8.40 28.19
C VAL A 92 5.32 -7.37 28.14
N LYS A 93 4.16 -7.73 28.70
CA LYS A 93 2.95 -6.89 28.68
C LYS A 93 3.16 -5.50 29.29
N GLU A 94 3.86 -5.43 30.43
CA GLU A 94 4.06 -4.18 31.16
C GLU A 94 4.91 -3.19 30.36
N ASP A 95 6.02 -3.66 29.78
CA ASP A 95 6.88 -2.86 28.90
C ASP A 95 6.13 -2.38 27.65
N ALA A 96 5.33 -3.25 27.05
CA ALA A 96 4.54 -2.91 25.87
C ALA A 96 3.47 -1.84 26.17
N LEU A 97 2.77 -1.96 27.30
CA LEU A 97 1.82 -0.94 27.75
C LEU A 97 2.52 0.38 28.09
N ASN A 98 3.71 0.32 28.68
CA ASN A 98 4.51 1.51 28.97
C ASN A 98 4.85 2.26 27.67
N ILE A 99 5.27 1.55 26.62
CA ILE A 99 5.50 2.15 25.30
C ILE A 99 4.20 2.76 24.76
N LEU A 100 3.10 2.01 24.71
CA LEU A 100 1.84 2.52 24.17
C LEU A 100 1.36 3.81 24.87
N ASN A 101 1.51 3.89 26.20
CA ASN A 101 1.10 5.06 26.98
C ASN A 101 2.02 6.27 26.81
N ASN A 102 3.27 6.09 26.37
CA ASN A 102 4.25 7.15 26.24
C ASN A 102 4.40 7.71 24.82
N PHE A 103 3.86 7.03 23.80
CA PHE A 103 4.07 7.39 22.40
C PHE A 103 2.76 7.62 21.64
N ASN A 104 2.84 8.43 20.59
CA ASN A 104 1.70 8.72 19.73
C ASN A 104 1.21 7.43 19.02
N HIS A 105 -0.09 7.14 19.13
CA HIS A 105 -0.71 5.93 18.58
C HIS A 105 -0.63 5.84 17.04
N GLU A 106 -0.66 6.97 16.33
CA GLU A 106 -0.50 7.01 14.87
C GLU A 106 0.90 6.55 14.46
N ARG A 107 1.92 6.97 15.21
CA ARG A 107 3.31 6.49 14.98
C ARG A 107 3.48 5.03 15.32
N ILE A 108 2.85 4.56 16.40
CA ILE A 108 2.82 3.13 16.73
C ILE A 108 2.17 2.34 15.58
N TYR A 109 1.03 2.80 15.07
CA TYR A 109 0.36 2.20 13.92
C TYR A 109 1.27 2.12 12.68
N ILE A 110 1.98 3.20 12.34
CA ILE A 110 2.95 3.23 11.24
C ILE A 110 4.07 2.20 11.46
N CYS A 111 4.61 2.12 12.68
CA CYS A 111 5.65 1.14 13.02
C CYS A 111 5.12 -0.30 12.92
N LEU A 112 3.90 -0.56 13.39
CA LEU A 112 3.27 -1.88 13.27
C LEU A 112 3.08 -2.27 11.80
N LYS A 113 2.66 -1.35 10.90
CA LYS A 113 2.60 -1.61 9.45
C LYS A 113 3.97 -2.01 8.89
N SER A 114 5.01 -1.27 9.26
CA SER A 114 6.40 -1.56 8.86
C SER A 114 6.89 -2.91 9.38
N LEU A 115 6.53 -3.28 10.62
CA LEU A 115 6.87 -4.59 11.17
C LEU A 115 6.16 -5.74 10.44
N ILE A 116 4.94 -5.54 9.93
CA ILE A 116 4.25 -6.52 9.06
C ILE A 116 5.04 -6.71 7.76
N SER A 117 5.47 -5.64 7.08
CA SER A 117 6.23 -5.76 5.83
C SER A 117 7.59 -6.43 6.03
N LYS A 118 8.19 -6.26 7.22
CA LYS A 118 9.41 -6.96 7.69
C LYS A 118 9.15 -8.40 8.19
N SER A 119 7.95 -8.94 7.97
CA SER A 119 7.55 -10.30 8.37
C SER A 119 7.60 -10.57 9.89
N LYS A 120 7.52 -9.54 10.75
CA LYS A 120 7.51 -9.67 12.21
C LYS A 120 6.08 -9.87 12.75
N LYS A 121 5.42 -10.93 12.28
CA LYS A 121 3.96 -11.14 12.47
C LYS A 121 3.57 -11.40 13.92
N GLU A 122 4.31 -12.26 14.62
CA GLU A 122 4.03 -12.63 16.02
C GLU A 122 4.05 -11.41 16.94
N LEU A 123 5.04 -10.53 16.73
CA LEU A 123 5.15 -9.26 17.44
C LEU A 123 3.89 -8.41 17.22
N VAL A 124 3.47 -8.21 15.98
CA VAL A 124 2.29 -7.39 15.68
C VAL A 124 1.03 -8.03 16.27
N GLN A 125 0.88 -9.36 16.19
CA GLN A 125 -0.24 -10.10 16.78
C GLN A 125 -0.32 -9.89 18.30
N PHE A 126 0.82 -9.88 18.99
CA PHE A 126 0.88 -9.58 20.43
C PHE A 126 0.33 -8.19 20.78
N TYR A 127 0.58 -7.17 19.95
CA TYR A 127 0.06 -5.81 20.19
C TYR A 127 -1.44 -5.69 19.93
N ILE A 128 -1.96 -6.36 18.90
CA ILE A 128 -3.36 -6.19 18.48
C ILE A 128 -4.35 -7.18 19.14
N ASP A 129 -3.85 -8.19 19.87
CA ASP A 129 -4.71 -9.13 20.58
C ASP A 129 -5.33 -8.45 21.82
N PRO A 130 -6.67 -8.38 21.92
CA PRO A 130 -7.35 -7.79 23.07
C PRO A 130 -7.09 -8.51 24.40
N LYS A 131 -6.64 -9.77 24.38
CA LYS A 131 -6.30 -10.51 25.60
C LYS A 131 -4.93 -10.15 26.16
N THR A 132 -4.02 -9.65 25.31
CA THR A 132 -2.68 -9.25 25.70
C THR A 132 -2.61 -7.75 25.92
N ILE A 133 -2.60 -6.97 24.83
CA ILE A 133 -2.35 -5.53 24.81
C ILE A 133 -3.58 -4.76 24.36
N GLY A 134 -4.21 -5.18 23.25
CA GLY A 134 -5.44 -4.58 22.74
C GLY A 134 -5.28 -3.25 22.02
N PHE A 135 -4.16 -3.03 21.30
CA PHE A 135 -4.02 -1.87 20.42
C PHE A 135 -5.06 -1.92 19.28
N ASP A 136 -5.88 -0.89 19.16
CA ASP A 136 -7.10 -0.90 18.33
C ASP A 136 -7.11 0.12 17.18
N MET A 137 -6.14 1.05 17.10
CA MET A 137 -6.07 2.05 16.04
C MET A 137 -5.94 1.37 14.67
N ASN A 138 -6.91 1.61 13.79
CA ASN A 138 -6.99 1.00 12.46
C ASN A 138 -6.83 -0.54 12.50
N LEU A 139 -7.32 -1.20 13.54
CA LEU A 139 -7.14 -2.64 13.77
C LEU A 139 -7.54 -3.52 12.57
N LYS A 140 -8.60 -3.14 11.85
CA LYS A 140 -9.03 -3.87 10.64
C LYS A 140 -7.98 -3.82 9.53
N VAL A 141 -7.30 -2.69 9.37
CA VAL A 141 -6.19 -2.54 8.42
C VAL A 141 -5.03 -3.44 8.82
N LEU A 142 -4.59 -3.38 10.08
CA LEU A 142 -3.48 -4.23 10.55
C LEU A 142 -3.79 -5.72 10.37
N ARG A 143 -5.04 -6.13 10.67
CA ARG A 143 -5.49 -7.51 10.46
C ARG A 143 -5.54 -7.89 8.98
N LEU A 144 -5.96 -6.98 8.10
CA LEU A 144 -6.00 -7.21 6.67
C LEU A 144 -4.58 -7.37 6.10
N LEU A 145 -3.66 -6.49 6.49
CA LEU A 145 -2.25 -6.58 6.10
C LEU A 145 -1.59 -7.89 6.57
N LEU A 146 -1.83 -8.30 7.82
CA LEU A 146 -1.35 -9.59 8.33
C LEU A 146 -1.87 -10.75 7.49
N ALA A 147 -3.19 -10.84 7.26
CA ALA A 147 -3.80 -11.91 6.48
C ALA A 147 -3.31 -11.94 5.03
N ALA A 148 -3.14 -10.76 4.41
CA ALA A 148 -2.61 -10.63 3.06
C ALA A 148 -1.15 -11.09 2.97
N ASN A 149 -0.31 -10.70 3.93
CA ASN A 149 1.10 -11.10 3.99
C ASN A 149 1.28 -12.60 4.33
N ASP A 150 0.31 -13.21 5.01
CA ASP A 150 0.22 -14.66 5.21
C ASP A 150 -0.34 -15.42 4.00
N GLN A 151 -0.82 -14.72 2.97
CA GLN A 151 -1.58 -15.30 1.87
C GLN A 151 -2.82 -16.10 2.33
N ASP A 152 -3.35 -15.79 3.53
CA ASP A 152 -4.59 -16.36 4.05
C ASP A 152 -5.79 -15.64 3.41
N TYR A 153 -6.08 -16.02 2.16
CA TYR A 153 -7.10 -15.36 1.35
C TYR A 153 -8.52 -15.52 1.89
N ASP A 154 -8.81 -16.58 2.63
CA ASP A 154 -10.12 -16.77 3.25
C ASP A 154 -10.31 -15.77 4.40
N ARG A 155 -9.26 -15.55 5.20
CA ARG A 155 -9.26 -14.53 6.25
C ARG A 155 -9.28 -13.12 5.66
N THR A 156 -8.49 -12.85 4.62
CA THR A 156 -8.50 -11.57 3.87
C THR A 156 -9.92 -11.25 3.40
N THR A 157 -10.60 -12.21 2.78
CA THR A 157 -11.98 -12.07 2.29
C THR A 157 -12.97 -11.78 3.41
N LYS A 158 -12.89 -12.50 4.53
CA LYS A 158 -13.73 -12.24 5.71
C LYS A 158 -13.51 -10.83 6.25
N ILE A 159 -12.27 -10.36 6.30
CA ILE A 159 -11.94 -9.02 6.79
C ILE A 159 -12.48 -7.96 5.84
N ILE A 160 -12.21 -8.04 4.53
CA ILE A 160 -12.70 -7.08 3.52
C ILE A 160 -14.21 -6.94 3.61
N ASN A 161 -14.95 -8.05 3.57
CA ASN A 161 -16.41 -8.03 3.64
C ASN A 161 -16.96 -7.48 4.98
N SER A 162 -16.15 -7.43 6.03
CA SER A 162 -16.51 -6.85 7.32
C SER A 162 -16.25 -5.34 7.42
N ILE A 163 -15.49 -4.74 6.49
CA ILE A 163 -15.18 -3.30 6.50
C ILE A 163 -16.43 -2.54 6.09
N LYS A 164 -16.97 -1.73 7.01
CA LYS A 164 -18.11 -0.85 6.73
C LYS A 164 -17.64 0.49 6.15
N HIS A 165 -18.53 1.16 5.41
CA HIS A 165 -18.28 2.50 4.88
C HIS A 165 -17.94 3.49 6.02
N LEU A 166 -16.91 4.33 5.85
CA LEU A 166 -16.33 5.27 6.83
C LEU A 166 -15.56 4.67 8.02
N GLU A 167 -15.50 3.35 8.19
CA GLU A 167 -14.81 2.76 9.34
C GLU A 167 -13.28 2.84 9.23
N VAL A 168 -12.77 2.86 8.00
CA VAL A 168 -11.33 2.97 7.70
C VAL A 168 -11.12 4.23 6.87
N PRO A 169 -10.13 5.08 7.19
CA PRO A 169 -9.78 6.22 6.35
C PRO A 169 -9.48 5.79 4.92
N ILE A 170 -10.00 6.53 3.94
CA ILE A 170 -9.96 6.11 2.54
C ILE A 170 -8.54 5.91 1.99
N LEU A 171 -7.59 6.75 2.42
CA LEU A 171 -6.19 6.67 2.04
C LEU A 171 -5.53 5.39 2.58
N GLU A 172 -5.84 5.03 3.83
CA GLU A 172 -5.35 3.80 4.45
C GLU A 172 -5.94 2.57 3.76
N LEU A 173 -7.23 2.59 3.44
CA LEU A 173 -7.87 1.50 2.72
C LEU A 173 -7.21 1.30 1.34
N LYS A 174 -6.98 2.38 0.59
CA LYS A 174 -6.29 2.31 -0.71
C LYS A 174 -4.88 1.72 -0.58
N SER A 175 -4.09 2.23 0.37
CA SER A 175 -2.73 1.74 0.63
C SER A 175 -2.71 0.24 0.94
N VAL A 176 -3.64 -0.25 1.74
CA VAL A 176 -3.67 -1.67 2.09
C VAL A 176 -4.12 -2.52 0.91
N LEU A 177 -5.12 -2.06 0.16
CA LEU A 177 -5.60 -2.78 -1.01
C LEU A 177 -4.50 -2.88 -2.07
N SER A 178 -3.66 -1.86 -2.27
CA SER A 178 -2.52 -1.94 -3.20
C SER A 178 -1.48 -2.97 -2.80
N ASP A 179 -1.32 -3.25 -1.50
CA ASP A 179 -0.36 -4.23 -0.98
C ASP A 179 -0.84 -5.69 -1.14
N ILE A 180 -2.15 -5.91 -1.29
CA ILE A 180 -2.72 -7.23 -1.58
C ILE A 180 -2.39 -7.59 -3.03
N ASN A 181 -1.99 -8.82 -3.34
CA ASN A 181 -1.63 -9.20 -4.71
C ASN A 181 -2.84 -9.31 -5.67
N ASP A 182 -2.59 -9.19 -6.97
CA ASP A 182 -3.64 -9.30 -8.01
C ASP A 182 -4.25 -10.70 -8.06
N THR A 183 -3.46 -11.75 -7.78
CA THR A 183 -3.92 -13.15 -7.73
C THR A 183 -5.10 -13.34 -6.78
N TYR A 184 -5.10 -12.65 -5.65
CA TYR A 184 -6.22 -12.64 -4.71
C TYR A 184 -7.47 -12.07 -5.36
N PHE A 185 -7.37 -10.87 -5.95
CA PHE A 185 -8.51 -10.20 -6.56
C PHE A 185 -9.10 -11.01 -7.71
N ILE A 186 -8.27 -11.60 -8.57
CA ILE A 186 -8.71 -12.48 -9.66
C ILE A 186 -9.47 -13.70 -9.12
N ARG A 187 -8.92 -14.37 -8.10
CA ARG A 187 -9.47 -15.64 -7.59
C ARG A 187 -10.72 -15.45 -6.72
N TYR A 188 -10.75 -14.40 -5.90
CA TYR A 188 -11.79 -14.18 -4.87
C TYR A 188 -12.78 -13.08 -5.24
N PHE A 189 -12.70 -12.49 -6.44
CA PHE A 189 -13.55 -11.39 -6.88
C PHE A 189 -15.03 -11.59 -6.54
N LYS A 190 -15.62 -12.73 -6.95
CA LYS A 190 -17.05 -13.02 -6.75
C LYS A 190 -17.48 -12.98 -5.28
N THR A 191 -16.59 -13.30 -4.35
CA THR A 191 -16.90 -13.29 -2.92
C THR A 191 -16.87 -11.90 -2.30
N ILE A 192 -16.16 -10.95 -2.93
CA ILE A 192 -16.05 -9.55 -2.47
C ILE A 192 -16.71 -8.55 -3.43
N GLU A 193 -17.27 -9.00 -4.55
CA GLU A 193 -17.84 -8.15 -5.61
C GLU A 193 -18.90 -7.18 -5.06
N LYS A 194 -19.82 -7.68 -4.23
CA LYS A 194 -20.85 -6.85 -3.60
C LYS A 194 -20.25 -5.74 -2.72
N TRP A 195 -19.11 -6.00 -2.09
CA TRP A 195 -18.39 -5.01 -1.31
C TRP A 195 -17.68 -4.02 -2.22
N ILE A 196 -16.99 -4.48 -3.28
CA ILE A 196 -16.31 -3.64 -4.28
C ILE A 196 -17.29 -2.67 -4.93
N ASN A 197 -18.46 -3.15 -5.35
CA ASN A 197 -19.46 -2.34 -6.06
C ASN A 197 -20.08 -1.23 -5.20
N LYS A 198 -19.92 -1.30 -3.87
CA LYS A 198 -20.36 -0.26 -2.94
C LYS A 198 -19.29 0.79 -2.62
N GLN A 199 -18.07 0.61 -3.11
CA GLN A 199 -17.00 1.57 -2.88
C GLN A 199 -17.14 2.77 -3.81
N GLN A 200 -16.44 3.86 -3.46
CA GLN A 200 -16.27 5.01 -4.34
C GLN A 200 -15.59 4.61 -5.66
N PHE A 201 -15.84 5.42 -6.69
CA PHE A 201 -15.49 5.15 -8.09
C PHE A 201 -14.03 4.68 -8.28
N ASP A 202 -13.08 5.37 -7.67
CA ASP A 202 -11.65 5.11 -7.81
C ASP A 202 -11.23 3.73 -7.27
N ILE A 203 -11.70 3.34 -6.09
CA ILE A 203 -11.46 2.01 -5.52
C ILE A 203 -12.18 0.96 -6.35
N ARG A 204 -13.45 1.23 -6.70
CA ARG A 204 -14.27 0.33 -7.50
C ARG A 204 -13.58 0.00 -8.83
N SER A 205 -13.25 1.02 -9.62
CA SER A 205 -12.57 0.85 -10.92
C SER A 205 -11.21 0.16 -10.78
N THR A 206 -10.40 0.55 -9.80
CA THR A 206 -9.07 -0.06 -9.57
C THR A 206 -9.20 -1.55 -9.27
N LEU A 207 -10.14 -1.95 -8.41
CA LEU A 207 -10.32 -3.36 -8.05
C LEU A 207 -10.91 -4.20 -9.19
N HIS A 208 -11.81 -3.64 -10.00
CA HIS A 208 -12.30 -4.29 -11.22
C HIS A 208 -11.17 -4.52 -12.23
N ALA A 209 -10.30 -3.52 -12.45
CA ALA A 209 -9.13 -3.64 -13.32
C ALA A 209 -8.19 -4.75 -12.85
N ARG A 210 -7.85 -4.76 -11.55
CA ARG A 210 -6.94 -5.75 -10.95
C ARG A 210 -7.51 -7.16 -10.93
N ALA A 211 -8.83 -7.28 -10.79
CA ALA A 211 -9.54 -8.56 -10.88
C ALA A 211 -9.80 -9.02 -12.34
N GLN A 212 -9.31 -8.27 -13.33
CA GLN A 212 -9.50 -8.55 -14.77
C GLN A 212 -10.98 -8.59 -15.18
N GLN A 213 -11.84 -7.83 -14.50
CA GLN A 213 -13.27 -7.71 -14.82
C GLN A 213 -13.48 -6.56 -15.81
N TYR A 214 -12.87 -6.67 -16.99
CA TYR A 214 -12.75 -5.57 -17.94
C TYR A 214 -14.10 -5.12 -18.53
N GLU A 215 -15.03 -6.03 -18.81
CA GLU A 215 -16.39 -5.68 -19.24
C GLU A 215 -17.07 -4.76 -18.21
N LYS A 216 -16.98 -5.13 -16.93
CA LYS A 216 -17.58 -4.34 -15.86
C LYS A 216 -16.83 -3.03 -15.61
N LEU A 217 -15.52 -3.02 -15.82
CA LEU A 217 -14.72 -1.79 -15.79
C LEU A 217 -15.16 -0.80 -16.89
N VAL A 218 -15.43 -1.28 -18.11
CA VAL A 218 -15.97 -0.46 -19.20
C VAL A 218 -17.30 0.18 -18.79
N GLU A 219 -18.24 -0.61 -18.28
CA GLU A 219 -19.54 -0.09 -17.80
C GLU A 219 -19.35 0.99 -16.71
N ILE A 220 -18.43 0.77 -15.77
CA ILE A 220 -18.11 1.74 -14.71
C ILE A 220 -17.54 3.04 -15.30
N LEU A 221 -16.69 2.96 -16.31
CA LEU A 221 -16.10 4.12 -16.98
C LEU A 221 -17.14 4.90 -17.80
N GLU A 222 -18.08 4.19 -18.44
CA GLU A 222 -19.21 4.79 -19.15
C GLU A 222 -20.12 5.57 -18.20
N GLU A 223 -20.45 5.00 -17.03
CA GLU A 223 -21.23 5.67 -15.98
C GLU A 223 -20.57 6.97 -15.50
N GLN A 224 -19.24 6.96 -15.34
CA GLN A 224 -18.48 8.12 -14.86
C GLN A 224 -18.33 9.21 -15.92
N ASN A 225 -18.24 8.82 -17.20
CA ASN A 225 -18.18 9.72 -18.34
C ASN A 225 -17.09 10.81 -18.23
N ASP A 226 -15.89 10.40 -17.80
CA ASP A 226 -14.75 11.29 -17.56
C ASP A 226 -13.51 10.81 -18.33
N ILE A 227 -12.96 11.69 -19.15
CA ILE A 227 -11.81 11.38 -20.00
C ILE A 227 -10.56 11.05 -19.19
N GLU A 228 -10.38 11.65 -18.01
CA GLU A 228 -9.18 11.41 -17.20
C GLU A 228 -9.17 9.98 -16.66
N TRP A 229 -10.35 9.46 -16.30
CA TRP A 229 -10.49 8.08 -15.86
C TRP A 229 -10.37 7.08 -17.00
N VAL A 230 -10.89 7.38 -18.19
CA VAL A 230 -10.64 6.53 -19.38
C VAL A 230 -9.15 6.47 -19.70
N GLN A 231 -8.44 7.59 -19.59
CA GLN A 231 -6.98 7.65 -19.85
C GLN A 231 -6.13 6.84 -18.87
N ILE A 232 -6.64 6.54 -17.67
CA ILE A 232 -5.95 5.69 -16.71
C ILE A 232 -5.98 4.21 -17.14
N TYR A 233 -7.01 3.78 -17.87
CA TYR A 233 -7.24 2.37 -18.20
C TYR A 233 -7.19 2.06 -19.71
N ASP A 234 -7.04 3.06 -20.57
CA ASP A 234 -7.12 2.91 -22.03
C ASP A 234 -6.09 1.90 -22.57
N GLU A 235 -4.82 2.01 -22.19
CA GLU A 235 -3.76 1.11 -22.61
C GLU A 235 -4.02 -0.33 -22.17
N LEU A 236 -4.38 -0.52 -20.89
CA LEU A 236 -4.76 -1.83 -20.35
C LEU A 236 -5.92 -2.45 -21.13
N LEU A 237 -6.99 -1.71 -21.38
CA LEU A 237 -8.17 -2.21 -22.07
C LEU A 237 -7.87 -2.52 -23.55
N LEU A 238 -7.05 -1.70 -24.21
CA LEU A 238 -6.61 -1.93 -25.59
C LEU A 238 -5.78 -3.22 -25.73
N GLU A 239 -4.86 -3.46 -24.79
CA GLU A 239 -4.06 -4.69 -24.73
C GLU A 239 -4.93 -5.94 -24.56
N GLN A 240 -6.02 -5.82 -23.81
CA GLN A 240 -6.96 -6.91 -23.56
C GLN A 240 -8.03 -7.07 -24.66
N GLY A 241 -7.97 -6.25 -25.73
CA GLY A 241 -8.81 -6.40 -26.92
C GLY A 241 -10.08 -5.54 -26.94
N TYR A 242 -10.30 -4.66 -25.97
CA TYR A 242 -11.50 -3.81 -25.84
C TYR A 242 -11.46 -2.55 -26.72
N LYS A 243 -11.03 -2.70 -27.99
CA LYS A 243 -10.83 -1.58 -28.91
C LYS A 243 -12.12 -0.85 -29.25
N ASN A 244 -13.22 -1.59 -29.41
CA ASN A 244 -14.50 -1.02 -29.79
C ASN A 244 -15.10 -0.21 -28.63
N GLU A 245 -14.98 -0.73 -27.43
CA GLU A 245 -15.45 -0.16 -26.17
C GLU A 245 -14.68 1.11 -25.84
N ILE A 246 -13.34 1.11 -25.98
CA ILE A 246 -12.52 2.31 -25.86
C ILE A 246 -12.93 3.38 -26.89
N GLY A 247 -13.13 2.97 -28.15
CA GLY A 247 -13.63 3.90 -29.17
C GLY A 247 -15.01 4.48 -28.84
N HIS A 248 -15.90 3.68 -28.27
CA HIS A 248 -17.21 4.12 -27.82
C HIS A 248 -17.12 5.10 -26.64
N LEU A 249 -16.32 4.78 -25.61
CA LEU A 249 -16.07 5.63 -24.45
C LEU A 249 -15.58 7.02 -24.87
N TYR A 250 -14.51 7.08 -25.68
CA TYR A 250 -13.99 8.36 -26.16
C TYR A 250 -15.01 9.13 -27.01
N PHE A 251 -15.75 8.45 -27.88
CA PHE A 251 -16.79 9.09 -28.67
C PHE A 251 -17.88 9.70 -27.79
N THR A 252 -18.41 8.94 -26.83
CA THR A 252 -19.50 9.38 -25.94
C THR A 252 -19.07 10.56 -25.07
N ILE A 253 -17.85 10.52 -24.50
CA ILE A 253 -17.32 11.62 -23.71
C ILE A 253 -17.11 12.86 -24.59
N ALA A 254 -16.51 12.71 -25.78
CA ALA A 254 -16.29 13.83 -26.69
C ALA A 254 -17.60 14.45 -27.17
N GLU A 255 -18.57 13.63 -27.52
CA GLU A 255 -19.90 14.07 -27.91
C GLU A 255 -20.60 14.85 -26.81
N SER A 256 -20.59 14.33 -25.58
CA SER A 256 -21.14 15.00 -24.39
C SER A 256 -20.44 16.35 -24.16
N PHE A 257 -19.11 16.37 -24.18
CA PHE A 257 -18.32 17.57 -23.92
C PHE A 257 -18.55 18.66 -24.97
N ILE A 258 -18.51 18.30 -26.26
CA ILE A 258 -18.77 19.23 -27.37
C ILE A 258 -20.22 19.71 -27.34
N SER A 259 -21.19 18.88 -26.96
CA SER A 259 -22.57 19.32 -26.83
C SER A 259 -22.72 20.46 -25.81
N GLN A 260 -21.94 20.41 -24.73
CA GLN A 260 -21.97 21.38 -23.63
C GLN A 260 -21.03 22.57 -23.81
N HIS A 261 -20.00 22.47 -24.67
CA HIS A 261 -18.96 23.48 -24.83
C HIS A 261 -18.79 23.91 -26.29
N ILE A 262 -18.46 25.19 -26.52
CA ILE A 262 -18.28 25.76 -27.86
C ILE A 262 -16.91 26.42 -27.96
N GLY A 263 -16.35 26.45 -29.17
CA GLY A 263 -15.15 27.23 -29.50
C GLY A 263 -13.88 26.61 -28.90
N ARG A 264 -13.00 27.46 -28.35
CA ARG A 264 -11.65 27.05 -27.91
C ARG A 264 -11.64 25.90 -26.90
N LYS A 265 -12.62 25.85 -25.98
CA LYS A 265 -12.70 24.77 -24.97
C LYS A 265 -12.95 23.40 -25.61
N ALA A 266 -13.89 23.33 -26.56
CA ALA A 266 -14.17 22.09 -27.29
C ALA A 266 -12.99 21.67 -28.18
N GLY A 267 -12.33 22.65 -28.83
CA GLY A 267 -11.14 22.39 -29.62
C GLY A 267 -9.98 21.82 -28.80
N ALA A 268 -9.63 22.46 -27.68
CA ALA A 268 -8.56 21.99 -26.80
C ALA A 268 -8.83 20.59 -26.21
N PHE A 269 -10.09 20.28 -25.89
CA PHE A 269 -10.49 18.95 -25.45
C PHE A 269 -10.23 17.89 -26.55
N LEU A 270 -10.67 18.18 -27.78
CA LEU A 270 -10.46 17.30 -28.94
C LEU A 270 -8.97 17.10 -29.25
N GLU A 271 -8.17 18.16 -29.21
CA GLU A 271 -6.72 18.07 -29.40
C GLU A 271 -6.06 17.18 -28.34
N LYS A 272 -6.44 17.32 -27.05
CA LYS A 272 -5.95 16.45 -25.96
C LYS A 272 -6.31 14.98 -26.23
N MET A 273 -7.55 14.70 -26.64
CA MET A 273 -8.01 13.36 -26.97
C MET A 273 -7.25 12.77 -28.17
N ASN A 274 -7.15 13.54 -29.26
CA ASN A 274 -6.45 13.11 -30.48
C ASN A 274 -4.99 12.80 -30.19
N SER A 275 -4.30 13.67 -29.45
CA SER A 275 -2.90 13.45 -29.05
C SER A 275 -2.73 12.17 -28.24
N ARG A 276 -3.66 11.84 -27.34
CA ARG A 276 -3.63 10.59 -26.57
C ARG A 276 -3.82 9.37 -27.47
N LEU A 277 -4.82 9.36 -28.35
CA LEU A 277 -5.08 8.24 -29.25
C LEU A 277 -3.94 8.03 -30.27
N ILE A 278 -3.31 9.10 -30.75
CA ILE A 278 -2.11 9.03 -31.59
C ILE A 278 -0.94 8.43 -30.81
N HIS A 279 -0.72 8.87 -29.57
CA HIS A 279 0.33 8.33 -28.71
C HIS A 279 0.14 6.81 -28.49
N LEU A 280 -1.10 6.36 -28.32
CA LEU A 280 -1.46 4.93 -28.20
C LEU A 280 -1.50 4.20 -29.56
N GLN A 281 -1.13 4.87 -30.65
CA GLN A 281 -1.14 4.35 -32.03
C GLN A 281 -2.52 3.85 -32.49
N GLN A 282 -3.60 4.37 -31.92
CA GLN A 282 -4.98 3.98 -32.22
C GLN A 282 -5.61 4.85 -33.32
N HIS A 283 -4.91 5.00 -34.46
CA HIS A 283 -5.35 5.85 -35.58
C HIS A 283 -6.77 5.48 -36.08
N ARG A 284 -7.08 4.19 -36.21
CA ARG A 284 -8.41 3.75 -36.67
C ARG A 284 -9.55 4.15 -35.72
N ILE A 285 -9.29 4.12 -34.41
CA ILE A 285 -10.28 4.56 -33.41
C ILE A 285 -10.48 6.06 -33.54
N LEU A 286 -9.38 6.82 -33.65
CA LEU A 286 -9.41 8.26 -33.83
C LEU A 286 -10.20 8.67 -35.09
N ASP A 287 -9.87 8.08 -36.25
CA ASP A 287 -10.53 8.37 -37.53
C ASP A 287 -12.05 8.12 -37.43
N SER A 288 -12.44 7.00 -36.81
CA SER A 288 -13.86 6.67 -36.62
C SER A 288 -14.59 7.66 -35.71
N ILE A 289 -13.94 8.13 -34.64
CA ILE A 289 -14.49 9.14 -33.74
C ILE A 289 -14.64 10.47 -34.48
N GLN A 290 -13.59 10.90 -35.19
CA GLN A 290 -13.60 12.16 -35.94
C GLN A 290 -14.70 12.18 -37.00
N GLU A 291 -14.86 11.08 -37.76
CA GLU A 291 -15.91 10.95 -38.76
C GLU A 291 -17.31 11.09 -38.13
N LYS A 292 -17.59 10.37 -37.04
CA LYS A 292 -18.88 10.43 -36.34
C LYS A 292 -19.16 11.82 -35.76
N LEU A 293 -18.16 12.45 -35.14
CA LEU A 293 -18.28 13.80 -34.61
C LEU A 293 -18.48 14.83 -35.72
N TYR A 294 -17.77 14.70 -36.85
CA TYR A 294 -17.92 15.58 -38.01
C TYR A 294 -19.34 15.50 -38.58
N GLN A 295 -19.88 14.29 -38.73
CA GLN A 295 -21.26 14.08 -39.20
C GLN A 295 -22.27 14.76 -38.26
N LYS A 296 -22.13 14.58 -36.94
CA LYS A 296 -23.07 15.12 -35.94
C LYS A 296 -22.94 16.64 -35.74
N PHE A 297 -21.74 17.19 -35.83
CA PHE A 297 -21.46 18.61 -35.55
C PHE A 297 -20.97 19.41 -36.77
N SER A 298 -21.28 18.96 -37.98
CA SER A 298 -20.88 19.57 -39.27
C SER A 298 -21.15 21.08 -39.38
N HIS A 299 -22.18 21.58 -38.69
CA HIS A 299 -22.55 22.99 -38.63
C HIS A 299 -21.58 23.87 -37.82
N ARG A 300 -20.71 23.27 -36.98
CA ARG A 300 -19.80 23.98 -36.08
C ARG A 300 -18.44 24.24 -36.74
N LYS A 301 -18.30 25.41 -37.36
CA LYS A 301 -17.05 25.83 -38.04
C LYS A 301 -15.80 25.76 -37.15
N SER A 302 -15.94 26.01 -35.85
CA SER A 302 -14.82 26.10 -34.89
C SER A 302 -14.14 24.78 -34.55
N ILE A 303 -14.77 23.63 -34.82
CA ILE A 303 -14.18 22.30 -34.59
C ILE A 303 -13.88 21.57 -35.89
N LYS A 304 -14.31 22.12 -37.03
CA LYS A 304 -14.22 21.48 -38.34
C LYS A 304 -12.79 21.18 -38.75
N SER A 305 -11.84 22.07 -38.44
CA SER A 305 -10.42 21.91 -38.77
C SER A 305 -9.70 20.88 -37.89
N ILE A 306 -10.30 20.44 -36.78
CA ILE A 306 -9.73 19.45 -35.84
C ILE A 306 -10.28 18.04 -36.12
N LEU A 307 -11.43 17.98 -36.79
CA LEU A 307 -12.14 16.75 -37.18
C LEU A 307 -11.86 16.31 -38.63
N GLN A 308 -11.04 17.07 -39.36
CA GLN A 308 -10.55 16.79 -40.72
C GLN A 308 -9.10 16.33 -40.67
#